data_AF-A0A699TJE4-F1
#
_entry.id   AF-A0A699TJE4-F1
#
_cell.length_a   1.000
_cell.length_b   1.000
_cell.length_c   1.000
_cell.angle_alpha   90.00
_cell.angle_beta   90.00
_cell.angle_gamma   90.00
#
_symmetry.space_group_name_H-M   'P 1'
#
loop_
_entity.id
_entity.type
_entity.pdbx_description
1 polymer ?
#
loop_
_entity_poly.entity_id
_entity_poly.type
_entity_poly.pdbx_seq_one_letter_code
_entity_poly.pdbx_strand_id
1 'polypeptide(L)'
;TWWNTHVKTVGHDAAYGMPWKTLMKIMTDKYCPRNEIRKLEMEMWDLKVKGTDLASYTQCFQELALLCGRMFFEESDKIKKYIGGLLDMIHGSVVASKPKTMQEPVEIKTKLMDKKICTFSERKTTNKRKFENTSRNTQNQQ
;
A
#
# COMPACT_ATOMS: atom_id res chain seq x y z
N THR A 1 32.42 15.25 13.36
CA THR A 1 31.15 14.48 13.37
C THR A 1 30.18 15.14 14.33
N TRP A 2 28.86 14.93 14.17
CA TRP A 2 27.87 15.51 15.10
C TRP A 2 28.10 15.09 16.56
N TRP A 3 28.44 13.82 16.79
CA TRP A 3 28.70 13.28 18.12
C TRP A 3 29.78 14.08 18.86
N ASN A 4 30.88 14.44 18.18
CA ASN A 4 31.95 15.23 18.79
C ASN A 4 31.47 16.64 19.20
N THR A 5 30.56 17.25 18.45
CA THR A 5 29.94 18.52 18.84
C THR A 5 29.04 18.34 20.06
N HIS A 6 28.23 17.28 20.09
CA HIS A 6 27.34 16.99 21.22
C HIS A 6 28.13 16.75 22.52
N VAL A 7 29.18 15.92 22.47
CA VAL A 7 30.09 15.66 23.61
C VAL A 7 30.74 16.94 24.12
N LYS A 8 31.16 17.85 23.22
CA LYS A 8 31.71 19.15 23.62
C LYS A 8 30.68 20.05 24.31
N THR A 9 29.41 19.97 23.92
CA THR A 9 28.34 20.80 24.50
C THR A 9 27.89 20.29 25.86
N VAL A 10 27.68 18.99 26.03
CA VAL A 10 27.14 18.42 27.27
C VAL A 10 28.23 17.98 28.26
N GLY A 11 29.48 17.87 27.81
CA GLY A 11 30.61 17.38 28.60
C GLY A 11 30.82 15.86 28.47
N HIS A 12 32.05 15.41 28.67
CA HIS A 12 32.42 14.00 28.47
C HIS A 12 31.64 13.06 29.41
N ASP A 13 31.65 13.33 30.71
CA ASP A 13 31.01 12.47 31.71
C ASP A 13 29.48 12.37 31.49
N ALA A 14 28.83 13.50 31.17
CA ALA A 14 27.40 13.50 30.87
C ALA A 14 27.07 12.81 29.54
N ALA A 15 27.92 12.97 28.52
CA ALA A 15 27.72 12.35 27.21
C ALA A 15 27.85 10.83 27.27
N TYR A 16 28.86 10.33 27.98
CA TYR A 16 29.11 8.89 28.10
C TYR A 16 28.32 8.22 29.24
N GLY A 17 27.83 9.00 30.22
CA GLY A 17 26.95 8.52 31.28
C GLY A 17 25.46 8.45 30.91
N MET A 18 25.06 8.90 29.71
CA MET A 18 23.65 8.92 29.35
C MET A 18 23.08 7.52 29.01
N PRO A 19 21.81 7.23 29.35
CA PRO A 19 21.17 6.00 28.94
C PRO A 19 21.05 5.87 27.41
N TRP A 20 21.20 4.65 26.89
CA TRP A 20 21.03 4.33 25.46
C TRP A 20 19.70 4.85 24.88
N LYS A 21 18.61 4.78 25.65
CA LYS A 21 17.29 5.29 25.26
C LYS A 21 17.31 6.81 24.98
N THR A 22 18.06 7.57 25.78
CA THR A 22 18.23 9.01 25.60
C THR A 22 19.07 9.30 24.36
N LEU A 23 20.16 8.56 24.16
CA LEU A 23 20.99 8.68 22.96
C LEU A 23 20.18 8.39 21.69
N MET A 24 19.45 7.27 21.67
CA MET A 24 18.53 6.91 20.57
C MET A 24 17.53 8.02 20.28
N LYS A 25 16.95 8.64 21.32
CA LYS A 25 16.01 9.75 21.15
C LYS A 25 16.68 10.96 20.48
N ILE A 26 17.85 11.38 20.96
CA ILE A 26 18.58 12.54 20.40
C ILE A 26 18.99 12.27 18.94
N MET A 27 19.47 11.05 18.65
CA MET A 27 19.78 10.65 17.28
C MET A 27 18.53 10.64 16.40
N THR A 28 17.43 10.11 16.89
CA THR A 28 16.15 10.11 16.15
C THR A 28 15.68 11.53 15.88
N ASP A 29 15.70 12.42 16.87
CA ASP A 29 15.25 13.81 16.71
C ASP A 29 16.10 14.57 15.69
N LYS A 30 17.39 14.25 15.59
CA LYS A 30 18.31 14.88 14.64
C LYS A 30 18.17 14.34 13.21
N TYR A 31 18.06 13.02 13.06
CA TYR A 31 18.16 12.36 11.76
C TYR A 31 16.81 11.92 11.18
N CYS A 32 15.78 11.84 12.01
CA CYS A 32 14.40 11.55 11.61
C CYS A 32 13.49 12.70 12.08
N PRO A 33 13.68 13.91 11.52
CA PRO A 33 13.01 15.10 12.00
C PRO A 33 11.50 15.01 11.74
N ARG A 34 10.71 15.50 12.71
CA ARG A 34 9.26 15.26 12.72
C ARG A 34 8.52 15.85 11.51
N ASN A 35 9.04 16.92 10.91
CA ASN A 35 8.46 17.53 9.71
C ASN A 35 8.56 16.62 8.48
N GLU A 36 9.65 15.86 8.32
CA GLU A 36 9.82 14.92 7.22
C GLU A 36 8.91 13.70 7.41
N ILE A 37 8.83 13.17 8.65
CA ILE A 37 7.85 12.12 8.98
C ILE A 37 6.43 12.59 8.64
N ARG A 38 6.09 13.85 8.99
CA ARG A 38 4.77 14.41 8.71
C ARG A 38 4.47 14.51 7.22
N LYS A 39 5.46 14.76 6.36
CA LYS A 39 5.29 14.73 4.90
C LYS A 39 4.94 13.32 4.43
N LEU A 40 5.66 12.31 4.92
CA LEU A 40 5.38 10.91 4.62
C LEU A 40 3.99 10.48 5.13
N GLU A 41 3.58 10.95 6.31
CA GLU A 41 2.23 10.74 6.86
C GLU A 41 1.16 11.35 5.92
N MET A 42 1.39 12.54 5.36
CA MET A 42 0.48 13.16 4.38
C MET A 42 0.44 12.40 3.05
N GLU A 43 1.60 11.97 2.53
CA GLU A 43 1.67 11.13 1.33
C GLU A 43 0.92 9.81 1.52
N MET A 44 1.08 9.18 2.69
CA MET A 44 0.33 7.99 3.08
C MET A 44 -1.18 8.29 3.11
N TRP A 45 -1.59 9.44 3.67
CA TRP A 45 -3.00 9.85 3.72
C TRP A 45 -3.62 9.95 2.33
N ASP A 46 -2.93 10.58 1.39
CA ASP A 46 -3.40 10.79 0.02
C ASP A 46 -3.17 9.59 -0.91
N LEU A 47 -2.50 8.53 -0.44
CA LEU A 47 -2.18 7.35 -1.23
C LEU A 47 -3.45 6.61 -1.67
N LYS A 48 -3.63 6.54 -2.99
CA LYS A 48 -4.71 5.80 -3.68
C LYS A 48 -4.14 5.02 -4.86
N VAL A 49 -4.81 3.94 -5.23
CA VAL A 49 -4.46 3.14 -6.41
C VAL A 49 -4.59 4.01 -7.67
N LYS A 50 -3.52 4.07 -8.47
CA LYS A 50 -3.52 4.75 -9.77
C LYS A 50 -3.79 3.71 -10.87
N GLY A 51 -4.90 3.87 -11.59
CA GLY A 51 -5.30 2.93 -12.65
C GLY A 51 -5.56 1.52 -12.12
N THR A 52 -4.92 0.51 -12.70
CA THR A 52 -5.04 -0.90 -12.30
C THR A 52 -3.82 -1.43 -11.54
N ASP A 53 -2.81 -0.61 -11.29
CA ASP A 53 -1.54 -1.04 -10.71
C ASP A 53 -1.64 -1.22 -9.19
N LEU A 54 -2.03 -2.41 -8.78
CA LEU A 54 -2.11 -2.79 -7.37
C LEU A 54 -0.73 -3.09 -6.76
N ALA A 55 0.21 -3.59 -7.56
CA ALA A 55 1.51 -4.02 -7.06
C ALA A 55 2.29 -2.80 -6.54
N SER A 56 2.39 -1.75 -7.35
CA SER A 56 3.04 -0.50 -6.95
C SER A 56 2.35 0.15 -5.77
N TYR A 57 1.00 0.14 -5.73
CA TYR A 57 0.25 0.65 -4.57
C TYR A 57 0.60 -0.11 -3.29
N THR A 58 0.63 -1.45 -3.34
CA THR A 58 0.91 -2.28 -2.16
C THR A 58 2.34 -2.09 -1.68
N GLN A 59 3.30 -2.01 -2.61
CA GLN A 59 4.69 -1.75 -2.29
C GLN A 59 4.86 -0.38 -1.62
N CYS A 60 4.37 0.70 -2.25
CA CYS A 60 4.47 2.05 -1.68
C CYS A 60 3.77 2.14 -0.32
N PHE A 61 2.62 1.48 -0.15
CA PHE A 61 1.93 1.43 1.13
C PHE A 61 2.78 0.74 2.21
N GLN A 62 3.41 -0.40 1.90
CA GLN A 62 4.25 -1.12 2.87
C GLN A 62 5.48 -0.30 3.26
N GLU A 63 6.13 0.35 2.30
CA GLU A 63 7.28 1.23 2.53
C GLU A 63 6.90 2.45 3.38
N LEU A 64 5.83 3.16 3.03
CA LEU A 64 5.35 4.30 3.81
C LEU A 64 4.88 3.90 5.21
N ALA A 65 4.24 2.73 5.36
CA ALA A 65 3.79 2.25 6.66
C ALA A 65 4.96 1.88 7.59
N LEU A 66 6.08 1.43 7.02
CA LEU A 66 7.31 1.17 7.76
C LEU A 66 7.95 2.48 8.24
N LEU A 67 8.00 3.49 7.38
CA LEU A 67 8.56 4.81 7.72
C LEU A 67 7.66 5.58 8.70
N CYS A 68 6.35 5.44 8.58
CA CYS A 68 5.34 6.09 9.43
C CYS A 68 4.89 5.18 10.59
N GLY A 69 5.82 4.50 11.26
CA GLY A 69 5.50 3.52 12.30
C GLY A 69 4.64 4.03 13.47
N ARG A 70 4.58 5.36 13.68
CA ARG A 70 3.73 5.99 14.70
C ARG A 70 2.31 6.34 14.22
N MET A 71 2.02 6.18 12.94
CA MET A 71 0.74 6.52 12.33
C MET A 71 -0.34 5.45 12.58
N PHE A 72 0.08 4.20 12.79
CA PHE A 72 -0.82 3.07 13.05
C PHE A 72 -0.60 2.56 14.47
N PHE A 73 -1.62 2.63 15.33
CA PHE A 73 -1.56 2.09 16.68
C PHE A 73 -1.86 0.59 16.70
N GLU A 74 -2.73 0.15 15.79
CA GLU A 74 -3.09 -1.26 15.61
C GLU A 74 -2.93 -1.71 14.15
N GLU A 75 -2.79 -3.02 13.93
CA GLU A 75 -2.83 -3.61 12.59
C GLU A 75 -4.17 -3.32 11.88
N SER A 76 -5.26 -3.24 12.66
CA SER A 76 -6.60 -2.92 12.15
C SER A 76 -6.67 -1.55 11.46
N ASP A 77 -5.95 -0.54 12.00
CA ASP A 77 -5.88 0.80 11.41
C ASP A 77 -5.12 0.81 10.10
N LYS A 78 -4.05 0.01 10.03
CA LYS A 78 -3.25 -0.17 8.81
C LYS A 78 -4.09 -0.83 7.71
N ILE A 79 -4.85 -1.86 8.05
CA ILE A 79 -5.77 -2.55 7.14
C ILE A 79 -6.85 -1.57 6.64
N LYS A 80 -7.50 -0.81 7.54
CA LYS A 80 -8.51 0.19 7.15
C LYS A 80 -7.93 1.22 6.19
N LYS A 81 -6.72 1.72 6.46
CA LYS A 81 -6.08 2.72 5.59
C LYS A 81 -5.74 2.15 4.22
N TYR A 82 -5.28 0.89 4.15
CA TYR A 82 -5.03 0.19 2.89
C TYR A 82 -6.31 0.04 2.08
N ILE A 83 -7.39 -0.41 2.72
CA ILE A 83 -8.69 -0.58 2.05
C ILE A 83 -9.21 0.75 1.52
N GLY A 84 -9.11 1.83 2.30
CA GLY A 84 -9.56 3.17 1.90
C GLY A 84 -8.83 3.77 0.68
N GLY A 85 -7.66 3.25 0.29
CA GLY A 85 -6.96 3.65 -0.93
C GLY A 85 -7.29 2.80 -2.16
N LEU A 86 -8.11 1.75 -2.03
CA LEU A 86 -8.51 0.88 -3.13
C LEU A 86 -9.61 1.52 -4.01
N LEU A 87 -9.75 1.03 -5.24
CA LEU A 87 -10.83 1.47 -6.14
C LEU A 87 -12.21 1.09 -5.56
N ASP A 88 -13.16 2.01 -5.66
CA ASP A 88 -14.56 1.85 -5.19
C ASP A 88 -15.21 0.55 -5.69
N MET A 89 -14.89 0.14 -6.90
CA MET A 89 -15.44 -1.06 -7.55
C MET A 89 -15.05 -2.39 -6.84
N ILE A 90 -14.07 -2.36 -5.94
CA ILE A 90 -13.53 -3.53 -5.21
C ILE A 90 -13.65 -3.32 -3.69
N HIS A 91 -13.73 -2.06 -3.27
CA HIS A 91 -13.82 -1.63 -1.87
C HIS A 91 -14.91 -2.40 -1.10
N GLY A 92 -16.13 -2.46 -1.62
CA GLY A 92 -17.26 -3.14 -0.95
C GLY A 92 -17.01 -4.63 -0.69
N SER A 93 -16.41 -5.33 -1.66
CA SER A 93 -16.10 -6.76 -1.53
C SER A 93 -14.99 -7.03 -0.51
N VAL A 94 -13.97 -6.16 -0.47
CA VAL A 94 -12.87 -6.30 0.50
C VAL A 94 -13.37 -5.98 1.91
N VAL A 95 -14.16 -4.92 2.11
CA VAL A 95 -14.74 -4.60 3.42
C VAL A 95 -15.60 -5.74 3.95
N ALA A 96 -16.43 -6.36 3.10
CA ALA A 96 -17.30 -7.47 3.49
C ALA A 96 -16.53 -8.71 3.98
N SER A 97 -15.30 -8.91 3.51
CA SER A 97 -14.45 -10.04 3.91
C SER A 97 -13.87 -9.94 5.32
N LYS A 98 -13.91 -8.75 5.93
CA LYS A 98 -13.38 -8.46 7.28
C LYS A 98 -11.95 -8.98 7.46
N PRO A 99 -11.00 -8.44 6.69
CA PRO A 99 -9.62 -8.93 6.70
C PRO A 99 -8.97 -8.73 8.07
N LYS A 100 -8.24 -9.74 8.52
CA LYS A 100 -7.55 -9.73 9.83
C LYS A 100 -6.07 -9.41 9.71
N THR A 101 -5.49 -9.71 8.56
CA THR A 101 -4.07 -9.49 8.27
C THR A 101 -3.90 -8.56 7.08
N MET A 102 -2.75 -7.88 7.00
CA MET A 102 -2.44 -6.98 5.88
C MET A 102 -2.39 -7.66 4.50
N GLN A 103 -2.24 -8.98 4.46
CA GLN A 103 -2.10 -9.73 3.21
C GLN A 103 -3.46 -10.09 2.59
N GLU A 104 -4.48 -10.33 3.41
CA GLU A 104 -5.83 -10.69 2.96
C GLU A 104 -6.45 -9.66 1.99
N PRO A 105 -6.39 -8.33 2.22
CA PRO A 105 -6.89 -7.34 1.26
C PRO A 105 -6.22 -7.43 -0.13
N VAL A 106 -4.92 -7.74 -0.15
CA VAL A 106 -4.12 -7.87 -1.39
C VAL A 106 -4.61 -9.11 -2.16
N GLU A 107 -4.69 -10.26 -1.49
CA GLU A 107 -5.10 -11.53 -2.08
C GLU A 107 -6.53 -11.47 -2.62
N ILE A 108 -7.46 -10.89 -1.85
CA ILE A 108 -8.86 -10.75 -2.26
C ILE A 108 -8.96 -9.87 -3.50
N LYS A 109 -8.21 -8.77 -3.57
CA LYS A 109 -8.24 -7.88 -4.74
C LYS A 109 -7.64 -8.56 -5.97
N THR A 110 -6.50 -9.25 -5.85
CA THR A 110 -5.89 -9.99 -6.96
C THR A 110 -6.85 -11.04 -7.51
N LYS A 111 -7.46 -11.84 -6.62
CA LYS A 111 -8.47 -12.84 -7.00
C LYS A 111 -9.67 -12.22 -7.73
N LEU A 112 -10.10 -11.03 -7.32
CA LEU A 112 -11.21 -10.33 -7.98
C LEU A 112 -10.82 -9.80 -9.38
N MET A 113 -9.59 -9.31 -9.53
CA MET A 113 -9.05 -8.87 -10.82
C MET A 113 -8.93 -10.04 -11.80
N ASP A 114 -8.36 -11.16 -11.37
CA ASP A 114 -8.22 -12.38 -12.18
C ASP A 114 -9.58 -12.90 -12.63
N LYS A 115 -10.55 -12.95 -11.71
CA LYS A 115 -11.93 -13.35 -12.04
C LYS A 115 -12.55 -12.46 -13.13
N LYS A 116 -12.33 -11.14 -13.08
CA LYS A 116 -12.84 -10.22 -14.12
C LYS A 116 -12.15 -10.42 -15.47
N ILE A 117 -10.84 -10.64 -15.47
CA ILE A 117 -10.07 -10.91 -16.70
C ILE A 117 -10.56 -12.22 -17.35
N CYS A 118 -10.72 -13.29 -16.58
CA CYS A 118 -11.28 -14.55 -17.06
C CYS A 118 -12.69 -14.38 -17.64
N THR A 119 -13.58 -13.70 -16.91
CA THR A 119 -14.96 -13.45 -17.38
C THR A 119 -14.99 -12.66 -18.70
N PHE A 120 -14.08 -11.70 -18.87
CA PHE A 120 -13.99 -10.91 -20.11
C PHE A 120 -13.48 -11.75 -21.29
N SER A 121 -12.47 -12.60 -21.06
CA SER A 121 -11.94 -13.55 -22.05
C SER A 121 -13.02 -14.54 -22.54
N GLU A 122 -13.82 -15.07 -21.62
CA GLU A 122 -14.95 -15.97 -21.92
C GLU A 122 -16.04 -15.29 -22.76
N ARG A 123 -16.39 -14.04 -22.46
CA ARG A 123 -17.35 -13.27 -23.27
C ARG A 123 -16.81 -12.98 -24.68
N LYS A 124 -15.52 -12.63 -24.79
CA LYS A 124 -14.86 -12.37 -26.09
C LYS A 124 -14.84 -13.62 -26.97
N THR A 125 -14.51 -14.78 -26.40
CA THR A 125 -14.51 -16.06 -27.12
C THR A 125 -15.91 -16.50 -27.52
N THR A 126 -16.91 -16.28 -26.66
CA THR A 126 -18.33 -16.56 -26.95
C THR A 126 -18.85 -15.67 -28.08
N ASN A 127 -18.54 -14.37 -28.06
CA ASN A 127 -18.92 -13.44 -29.13
C ASN A 127 -18.20 -13.74 -30.44
N LYS A 128 -16.92 -14.14 -30.41
CA LYS A 128 -16.18 -14.57 -31.61
C LYS A 128 -16.84 -15.79 -32.26
N ARG A 129 -17.20 -16.81 -31.47
CA ARG A 129 -17.91 -18.00 -31.99
C ARG A 129 -19.27 -17.64 -32.60
N LYS A 130 -20.01 -16.70 -32.00
CA LYS A 130 -21.28 -16.22 -32.59
C LYS A 130 -21.07 -15.50 -33.92
N PHE A 131 -20.07 -14.63 -34.02
CA PHE A 131 -19.75 -13.91 -35.26
C PHE A 131 -19.34 -14.85 -36.39
N GLU A 132 -18.51 -15.86 -36.10
CA GLU A 132 -18.12 -16.89 -37.08
C GLU A 132 -19.33 -17.69 -37.58
N ASN A 133 -20.25 -18.05 -36.69
CA ASN A 133 -21.47 -18.77 -37.07
C ASN A 133 -22.43 -17.91 -37.91
N THR A 134 -22.52 -16.60 -37.64
CA THR A 134 -23.34 -15.69 -38.46
C THR A 134 -22.73 -15.49 -39.84
N SER A 135 -21.42 -15.25 -39.94
CA SER A 135 -20.71 -15.07 -41.21
C SER A 135 -20.84 -16.29 -42.15
N ARG A 136 -20.67 -17.50 -41.60
CA ARG A 136 -20.76 -18.74 -42.37
C ARG A 136 -22.17 -19.05 -42.89
N ASN A 137 -23.21 -18.57 -42.20
CA ASN A 137 -24.60 -18.76 -42.64
C ASN A 137 -24.97 -17.81 -43.80
N THR A 138 -24.46 -16.57 -43.79
CA THR A 138 -24.71 -15.60 -44.87
C THR A 138 -23.99 -15.99 -46.18
N GLN A 139 -22.82 -16.61 -46.08
CA GLN A 139 -22.03 -17.04 -47.24
C GLN A 139 -22.59 -18.29 -47.95
N ASN A 140 -23.44 -19.07 -47.26
CA ASN A 140 -24.12 -20.25 -47.82
C ASN A 140 -25.52 -19.93 -48.41
N GLN A 141 -25.95 -18.66 -48.37
CA GLN A 141 -27.25 -18.20 -48.88
C GLN A 141 -27.14 -17.31 -50.13
N GLN A 142 -25.96 -17.26 -50.76
CA GLN A 142 -25.68 -16.49 -51.97
C GLN A 142 -25.15 -17.41 -53.07
#